data_AF-A0A212K6M6-F1
#
_entry.id   AF-A0A212K6M6-F1
#
_cell.length_a   1.000
_cell.length_b   1.000
_cell.length_c   1.000
_cell.angle_alpha   90.00
_cell.angle_beta   90.00
_cell.angle_gamma   90.00
#
_symmetry.space_group_name_H-M   'P 1'
#
loop_
_entity.id
_entity.type
_entity.pdbx_description
1 polymer ?
#
loop_
_entity_poly.entity_id
_entity_poly.type
_entity_poly.pdbx_seq_one_letter_code
_entity_poly.pdbx_strand_id
1 'polypeptide(L)'
;MSEMNLKSEVEQLLAEIDRTHRYSMSKIYNLANRVFNKKDIPQSCASCLIRKARELRGWLNMQESETEVPKSAVETQAKKRKSKKTGEGKV
;
A
#
# COMPACT_ATOMS: atom_id res chain seq x y z
N MET A 1 -6.69 -21.96 -1.32
CA MET A 1 -5.30 -21.47 -1.20
C MET A 1 -5.13 -21.01 0.23
N SER A 2 -4.23 -21.65 0.97
CA SER A 2 -4.05 -21.45 2.42
C SER A 2 -3.37 -20.10 2.70
N GLU A 3 -3.73 -19.44 3.80
CA GLU A 3 -3.19 -18.15 4.25
C GLU A 3 -1.65 -18.09 4.29
N MET A 4 -0.99 -19.22 4.57
CA MET A 4 0.47 -19.35 4.53
C MET A 4 1.08 -19.04 3.16
N ASN A 5 0.37 -19.29 2.07
CA ASN A 5 0.86 -19.02 0.72
C ASN A 5 0.84 -17.51 0.42
N LEU A 6 -0.20 -16.81 0.91
CA LEU A 6 -0.34 -15.36 0.72
C LEU A 6 0.74 -14.57 1.45
N LYS A 7 1.09 -14.97 2.69
CA LYS A 7 2.17 -14.31 3.43
C LYS A 7 3.50 -14.38 2.67
N SER A 8 3.89 -15.58 2.24
CA SER A 8 5.13 -15.80 1.48
C SER A 8 5.16 -15.05 0.14
N GLU A 9 4.03 -14.97 -0.57
CA GLU A 9 3.93 -14.19 -1.81
C GLU A 9 4.16 -12.69 -1.56
N VAL A 10 3.61 -12.15 -0.46
CA VAL A 10 3.79 -10.74 -0.09
C VAL A 10 5.23 -10.46 0.33
N GLU A 11 5.85 -11.34 1.12
CA GLU A 11 7.27 -11.22 1.48
C GLU A 11 8.18 -11.23 0.24
N GLN A 12 7.95 -12.16 -0.68
CA GLN A 12 8.73 -12.26 -1.91
C GLN A 12 8.59 -11.01 -2.78
N LEU A 13 7.37 -10.50 -2.94
CA LEU A 13 7.12 -9.25 -3.67
C LEU A 13 7.88 -8.08 -3.04
N LEU A 14 7.83 -7.93 -1.72
CA LEU A 14 8.47 -6.83 -1.02
C LEU A 14 9.99 -6.93 -1.07
N ALA A 15 10.55 -8.13 -0.99
CA ALA A 15 11.98 -8.38 -1.15
C ALA A 15 12.46 -8.08 -2.58
N GLU A 16 11.66 -8.43 -3.60
CA GLU A 16 11.94 -8.08 -5.01
C GLU A 16 11.95 -6.56 -5.20
N ILE A 17 10.96 -5.85 -4.63
CA ILE A 17 10.89 -4.39 -4.67
C ILE A 17 12.08 -3.75 -3.95
N ASP A 18 12.48 -4.25 -2.78
CA ASP A 18 13.59 -3.68 -2.01
C ASP A 18 14.93 -3.84 -2.75
N ARG A 19 15.13 -4.99 -3.41
CA ARG A 19 16.34 -5.26 -4.19
C ARG A 19 16.41 -4.47 -5.50
N THR A 20 15.28 -4.31 -6.19
CA THR A 20 15.26 -3.82 -7.58
C THR A 20 14.67 -2.42 -7.73
N HIS A 21 13.98 -1.92 -6.71
CA HIS A 21 13.15 -0.72 -6.74
C HIS A 21 12.08 -0.73 -7.86
N ARG A 22 11.75 -1.91 -8.40
CA ARG A 22 10.73 -2.05 -9.45
C ARG A 22 9.38 -2.39 -8.86
N TYR A 23 8.43 -1.50 -9.07
CA TYR A 23 7.07 -1.64 -8.61
C TYR A 23 6.19 -2.19 -9.73
N SER A 24 5.82 -3.48 -9.66
CA SER A 24 4.87 -4.07 -10.60
C SER A 24 3.44 -3.76 -10.19
N MET A 25 2.74 -2.95 -10.99
CA MET A 25 1.35 -2.56 -10.74
C MET A 25 0.44 -3.77 -10.53
N SER A 26 0.48 -4.74 -11.44
CA SER A 26 -0.38 -5.91 -11.39
C SER A 26 -0.11 -6.77 -10.16
N LYS A 27 1.17 -7.05 -9.85
CA LYS A 27 1.53 -7.86 -8.67
C LYS A 27 1.08 -7.19 -7.36
N ILE A 28 1.36 -5.89 -7.21
CA ILE A 28 1.06 -5.14 -5.99
C ILE A 28 -0.45 -5.10 -5.74
N TYR A 29 -1.26 -4.72 -6.73
CA TYR A 29 -2.70 -4.62 -6.56
C TYR A 29 -3.38 -5.99 -6.43
N ASN A 30 -2.89 -7.02 -7.11
CA ASN A 30 -3.47 -8.36 -6.99
C ASN A 30 -3.29 -8.90 -5.56
N LEU A 31 -2.08 -8.79 -5.00
CA LEU A 31 -1.81 -9.21 -3.62
C LEU A 31 -2.52 -8.34 -2.60
N ALA A 32 -2.50 -7.01 -2.76
CA ALA A 32 -3.21 -6.12 -1.85
C ALA A 32 -4.73 -6.36 -1.82
N ASN A 33 -5.34 -6.62 -2.99
CA ASN A 33 -6.77 -6.93 -3.06
C ASN A 33 -7.11 -8.25 -2.36
N ARG A 34 -6.24 -9.27 -2.48
CA ARG A 34 -6.41 -10.55 -1.77
C ARG A 34 -6.24 -10.37 -0.25
N VAL A 35 -5.16 -9.71 0.17
CA VAL A 35 -4.81 -9.49 1.59
C VAL A 35 -5.89 -8.67 2.31
N PHE A 36 -6.33 -7.57 1.73
CA PHE A 36 -7.30 -6.67 2.36
C PHE A 36 -8.75 -6.98 2.01
N ASN A 37 -9.00 -8.04 1.24
CA ASN A 37 -10.31 -8.39 0.70
C ASN A 37 -11.00 -7.20 0.00
N LYS A 38 -10.24 -6.50 -0.84
CA LYS A 38 -10.67 -5.31 -1.60
C LYS A 38 -10.71 -5.59 -3.09
N LYS A 39 -11.37 -4.70 -3.83
CA LYS A 39 -11.43 -4.70 -5.30
C LYS A 39 -10.94 -3.36 -5.83
N ASP A 40 -9.80 -2.88 -5.32
CA ASP A 40 -9.21 -1.63 -5.79
C ASP A 40 -8.77 -1.77 -7.25
N ILE A 41 -9.05 -0.73 -8.04
CA ILE A 41 -8.66 -0.64 -9.45
C ILE A 41 -7.16 -0.30 -9.50
N PRO A 42 -6.34 -1.08 -10.25
CA PRO A 42 -4.91 -0.80 -10.35
C PRO A 42 -4.63 0.62 -10.84
N GLN A 43 -3.71 1.30 -10.17
CA GLN A 43 -3.24 2.63 -10.55
C GLN A 43 -1.75 2.58 -10.87
N SER A 44 -1.36 3.22 -11.98
CA SER A 44 0.02 3.25 -12.47
C SER A 44 0.91 4.32 -11.80
N CYS A 45 0.33 5.18 -10.96
CA CYS A 45 1.07 6.21 -10.25
C CYS A 45 2.12 5.59 -9.31
N ALA A 46 3.39 5.99 -9.48
CA ALA A 46 4.50 5.51 -8.65
C ALA A 46 4.23 5.72 -7.15
N SER A 47 3.73 6.89 -6.76
CA SER A 47 3.36 7.18 -5.36
C SER A 47 2.27 6.25 -4.84
N CYS A 48 1.34 5.82 -5.69
CA CYS A 48 0.26 4.90 -5.31
C CYS A 48 0.79 3.49 -5.10
N LEU A 49 1.69 3.04 -5.98
CA LEU A 49 2.36 1.75 -5.84
C LEU A 49 3.21 1.69 -4.57
N ILE A 50 3.95 2.74 -4.27
CA ILE A 50 4.76 2.85 -3.03
C ILE A 50 3.85 2.80 -1.81
N ARG A 51 2.75 3.57 -1.79
CA ARG A 51 1.79 3.54 -0.68
C ARG A 51 1.21 2.14 -0.47
N LYS A 52 0.82 1.48 -1.55
CA LYS A 52 0.23 0.14 -1.50
C LYS A 52 1.25 -0.91 -1.02
N ALA A 53 2.52 -0.80 -1.43
CA ALA A 53 3.60 -1.64 -0.93
C ALA A 53 3.87 -1.41 0.57
N ARG A 54 3.73 -0.17 1.07
CA ARG A 54 3.83 0.13 2.51
C ARG A 54 2.67 -0.46 3.31
N GLU A 55 1.45 -0.45 2.77
CA GLU A 55 0.30 -1.13 3.39
C GLU A 55 0.57 -2.63 3.54
N LEU A 56 1.12 -3.28 2.51
CA LEU A 56 1.50 -4.69 2.56
C LEU A 56 2.60 -4.97 3.61
N ARG A 57 3.59 -4.09 3.77
CA ARG A 57 4.58 -4.18 4.86
C ARG A 57 3.94 -4.11 6.24
N GLY A 58 3.03 -3.16 6.43
CA GLY A 58 2.29 -3.02 7.69
C GLY A 58 1.51 -4.30 8.04
N TRP A 59 0.86 -4.90 7.04
CA TRP A 59 0.15 -6.17 7.21
C TRP A 59 1.06 -7.34 7.60
N LEU A 60 2.27 -7.44 7.01
CA LEU A 60 3.25 -8.46 7.44
C LEU A 60 3.68 -8.25 8.89
N ASN A 61 3.98 -7.00 9.27
CA ASN A 61 4.41 -6.68 10.62
C ASN A 61 3.32 -6.96 11.67
N MET A 62 2.04 -6.76 11.32
CA MET A 62 0.90 -7.11 12.19
C MET A 62 0.80 -8.61 12.45
N GLN A 63 1.09 -9.44 11.44
CA GLN A 63 1.12 -10.90 11.63
C GLN A 63 2.31 -11.37 12.46
N GLU A 64 3.43 -10.65 12.42
CA GLU A 64 4.60 -10.94 13.26
C GLU A 64 4.39 -10.46 14.70
N SER A 65 3.77 -9.28 14.87
CA SER A 65 3.46 -8.68 16.18
C SER A 65 2.37 -9.39 16.99
N GLU A 66 1.62 -10.35 16.43
CA GLU A 66 0.77 -11.23 17.26
C GLU A 66 1.61 -12.16 18.16
N THR A 67 2.93 -12.26 17.90
CA THR A 67 3.86 -13.00 18.76
C THR A 67 4.64 -12.09 19.71
N GLU A 68 4.73 -10.78 19.48
CA GLU A 68 5.52 -9.88 20.34
C GLU A 68 5.18 -8.37 20.18
N VAL A 69 5.02 -7.73 21.33
CA VAL A 69 4.53 -6.36 21.65
C VAL A 69 5.29 -5.22 20.92
N PRO A 70 4.64 -4.06 20.65
CA PRO A 70 4.83 -3.27 19.43
C PRO A 70 5.98 -2.26 19.52
N LYS A 71 6.56 -1.93 18.36
CA LYS A 71 7.39 -0.72 18.24
C LYS A 71 7.20 0.05 16.93
N SER A 72 6.80 1.29 17.17
CA SER A 72 7.05 2.51 16.39
C SER A 72 6.20 2.75 15.15
N ALA A 73 5.07 3.41 15.42
CA ALA A 73 4.67 4.65 14.77
C ALA A 73 5.73 5.28 13.84
N VAL A 74 5.34 5.46 12.57
CA VAL A 74 5.68 6.68 11.83
C VAL A 74 4.35 7.34 11.50
N GLU A 75 3.87 8.13 12.45
CA GLU A 75 3.13 9.33 12.12
C GLU A 75 4.07 10.27 11.37
N THR A 76 3.64 10.72 10.19
CA THR A 76 3.70 12.16 9.93
C THR A 76 2.41 12.54 9.25
N GLN A 77 1.50 13.02 10.09
CA GLN A 77 0.30 13.74 9.69
C GLN A 77 0.66 15.14 9.16
N ALA A 78 -0.28 15.69 8.37
CA ALA A 78 -0.56 17.12 8.17
C ALA A 78 0.40 17.91 7.26
N LYS A 79 -0.09 18.62 6.23
CA LYS A 79 -1.12 19.66 6.33
C LYS A 79 -2.17 19.64 5.21
N LYS A 80 -3.44 19.72 5.65
CA LYS A 80 -4.67 20.08 4.91
C LYS A 80 -4.79 21.61 4.82
N ARG A 81 -5.51 22.11 3.77
CA ARG A 81 -6.41 23.29 3.66
C ARG A 81 -6.11 24.13 2.38
N LYS A 82 -7.04 24.68 1.57
CA LYS A 82 -8.53 24.80 1.51
C LYS A 82 -8.85 25.56 0.18
N SER A 83 -9.54 24.99 -0.80
CA SER A 83 -10.98 25.16 -1.18
C SER A 83 -11.47 26.52 -1.76
N LYS A 84 -12.31 26.41 -2.82
CA LYS A 84 -13.30 27.34 -3.47
C LYS A 84 -12.77 28.21 -4.63
N LYS A 85 -13.26 28.17 -5.88
CA LYS A 85 -14.59 28.09 -6.58
C LYS A 85 -14.90 29.46 -7.25
N THR A 86 -15.55 29.39 -8.43
CA THR A 86 -16.15 30.42 -9.34
C THR A 86 -15.22 30.97 -10.42
N GLY A 87 -15.57 31.03 -11.71
CA GLY A 87 -16.80 30.72 -12.45
C GLY A 87 -16.63 31.09 -13.93
N GLU A 88 -17.46 30.53 -14.79
CA GLU A 88 -17.64 30.92 -16.20
C GLU A 88 -18.04 32.41 -16.33
N GLY A 89 -17.69 33.06 -17.45
CA GLY A 89 -18.37 34.28 -17.89
C GLY A 89 -17.57 35.31 -18.67
N LYS A 90 -17.55 35.16 -20.01
CA LYS A 90 -17.79 36.17 -21.06
C LYS A 90 -17.17 37.59 -20.93
N VAL A 91 -16.31 37.94 -21.89
CA VAL A 91 -16.38 39.21 -22.65
C VAL A 91 -16.11 38.92 -24.12
#